data_AF-A0A658NXI8-F1
#
_entry.id   AF-A0A658NXI8-F1
#
_cell.length_a   1.000
_cell.length_b   1.000
_cell.length_c   1.000
_cell.angle_alpha   90.00
_cell.angle_beta   90.00
_cell.angle_gamma   90.00
#
_symmetry.space_group_name_H-M   'P 1'
#
loop_
_entity.id
_entity.type
_entity.pdbx_description
1 polymer ?
#
loop_
_entity_poly.entity_id
_entity_poly.type
_entity_poly.pdbx_seq_one_letter_code
_entity_poly.pdbx_strand_id
1 'polypeptide(L)'
;KLITRPGCERIVRYAFEYARAHGRKKVTCMTKANSMKLTEGLFHRVFDEIAPQYPEIATNHMIIDIGTARMASRPTDFDVVVTPN
;
A
#
# COMPACT_ATOMS: atom_id res chain seq x y z
N LYS A 1 16.37 9.60 1.44
CA LYS A 1 15.51 8.42 1.64
C LYS A 1 15.78 7.43 0.51
N LEU A 2 16.17 6.19 0.82
CA LEU A 2 16.47 5.17 -0.18
C LEU A 2 15.25 4.25 -0.33
N ILE A 3 14.66 4.25 -1.52
CA ILE A 3 13.61 3.30 -1.91
C ILE A 3 14.10 2.57 -3.16
N THR A 4 14.15 1.24 -3.09
CA THR A 4 14.57 0.39 -4.21
C THR A 4 13.40 -0.43 -4.71
N ARG A 5 13.35 -0.69 -6.01
CA ARG A 5 12.30 -1.53 -6.63
C ARG A 5 12.22 -2.93 -5.99
N PRO A 6 13.33 -3.69 -5.80
CA PRO A 6 13.26 -4.99 -5.14
C PRO A 6 12.73 -4.91 -3.70
N GLY A 7 13.06 -3.84 -2.97
CA GLY A 7 12.54 -3.61 -1.63
C GLY A 7 11.03 -3.36 -1.62
N CYS A 8 10.54 -2.53 -2.54
CA CYS A 8 9.12 -2.26 -2.71
C CYS A 8 8.35 -3.54 -3.08
N GLU A 9 8.84 -4.28 -4.07
CA GLU A 9 8.16 -5.47 -4.58
C GLU A 9 8.01 -6.52 -3.47
N ARG A 10 9.07 -6.72 -2.68
CA ARG A 10 9.06 -7.67 -1.57
C ARG A 10 8.01 -7.33 -0.51
N ILE A 11 7.94 -6.08 -0.05
CA ILE A 11 7.00 -5.70 1.02
C ILE A 11 5.56 -5.59 0.52
N VAL A 12 5.36 -5.08 -0.70
CA VAL A 12 4.03 -5.03 -1.32
C VAL A 12 3.48 -6.44 -1.52
N ARG A 13 4.28 -7.34 -2.10
CA ARG A 13 3.88 -8.74 -2.30
C ARG A 13 3.56 -9.41 -0.97
N TYR A 14 4.40 -9.20 0.04
CA TYR A 14 4.14 -9.71 1.39
C TYR A 14 2.81 -9.22 1.95
N ALA A 15 2.43 -7.97 1.74
CA ALA A 15 1.14 -7.45 2.21
C ALA A 15 -0.06 -8.16 1.55
N PHE A 16 0.01 -8.44 0.24
CA PHE A 16 -1.01 -9.22 -0.46
C PHE A 16 -1.05 -10.68 -0.03
N GLU A 17 0.11 -11.32 0.11
CA GLU A 17 0.21 -12.69 0.62
C GLU A 17 -0.35 -12.80 2.04
N TYR A 18 -0.01 -11.86 2.91
CA TYR A 18 -0.53 -11.77 4.26
C TYR A 18 -2.06 -11.64 4.24
N ALA A 19 -2.58 -10.74 3.39
CA ALA A 19 -4.02 -10.54 3.26
C ALA A 19 -4.72 -11.84 2.84
N ARG A 20 -4.21 -12.51 1.81
CA ARG A 20 -4.74 -13.79 1.33
C ARG A 20 -4.70 -14.88 2.39
N ALA A 21 -3.56 -15.07 3.05
CA ALA A 21 -3.37 -16.11 4.07
C ALA A 21 -4.27 -15.93 5.30
N HIS A 22 -4.64 -14.70 5.63
CA HIS A 22 -5.47 -14.37 6.79
C HIS A 22 -6.93 -14.03 6.41
N GLY A 23 -7.33 -14.32 5.18
CA GLY A 23 -8.70 -14.07 4.70
C GLY A 23 -9.11 -12.60 4.66
N ARG A 24 -8.14 -11.67 4.67
CA ARG A 24 -8.36 -10.23 4.55
C ARG A 24 -8.78 -9.89 3.12
N LYS A 25 -9.59 -8.84 2.99
CA LYS A 25 -10.29 -8.51 1.74
C LYS A 25 -9.78 -7.25 1.08
N LYS A 26 -8.96 -6.45 1.79
CA LYS A 26 -8.47 -5.18 1.25
C LYS A 26 -7.03 -4.87 1.67
N VAL A 27 -6.24 -4.40 0.72
CA VAL A 27 -4.90 -3.84 0.95
C VAL A 27 -4.89 -2.37 0.54
N THR A 28 -4.52 -1.49 1.45
CA THR A 28 -4.39 -0.04 1.20
C THR A 28 -2.92 0.38 1.21
N CYS A 29 -2.47 0.97 0.11
CA CYS A 29 -1.16 1.58 -0.01
C CYS A 29 -1.19 3.03 0.46
N MET A 30 -0.34 3.40 1.43
CA MET A 30 -0.22 4.79 1.90
C MET A 30 1.15 5.37 1.55
N THR A 31 1.16 6.47 0.79
CA THR A 31 2.40 7.14 0.36
C THR A 31 2.27 8.67 0.35
N LYS A 32 3.38 9.41 0.30
CA LYS A 32 3.51 10.85 0.09
C LYS A 32 3.93 11.16 -1.35
N ALA A 33 3.37 10.43 -2.33
CA ALA A 33 3.74 10.55 -3.73
C ALA A 33 3.43 11.93 -4.36
N ASN A 34 2.59 12.75 -3.73
CA ASN A 34 2.30 14.12 -4.15
C ASN A 34 3.55 15.03 -4.08
N SER A 35 4.35 14.90 -3.02
CA SER A 35 5.58 15.68 -2.79
C SER A 35 6.83 14.89 -3.16
N MET A 36 6.85 13.58 -2.90
CA MET A 36 8.02 12.70 -3.09
C MET A 36 7.87 11.80 -4.32
N LYS A 37 7.79 12.42 -5.50
CA LYS A 37 7.46 11.73 -6.76
C LYS A 37 8.42 10.59 -7.14
N LEU A 38 9.73 10.79 -6.97
CA LEU A 38 10.71 9.78 -7.40
C LEU A 38 10.72 8.55 -6.49
N THR A 39 10.82 8.75 -5.18
CA THR A 39 10.92 7.65 -4.22
C THR A 39 9.56 7.01 -3.93
N GLU A 40 8.57 7.81 -3.54
CA GLU A 40 7.28 7.29 -3.12
C GLU A 40 6.33 7.04 -4.30
N GLY A 41 6.57 7.72 -5.44
CA GLY A 41 5.96 7.33 -6.71
C GLY A 41 6.54 6.03 -7.27
N LEU A 42 7.79 5.64 -6.94
CA LEU A 42 8.27 4.29 -7.25
C LEU A 42 7.49 3.24 -6.43
N PHE A 43 7.32 3.48 -5.13
CA PHE A 43 6.56 2.57 -4.26
C PHE A 43 5.10 2.40 -4.74
N HIS A 44 4.43 3.51 -5.07
CA HIS A 44 3.08 3.48 -5.61
C HIS A 44 3.00 2.71 -6.94
N ARG A 45 3.91 2.98 -7.89
CA ARG A 45 3.94 2.24 -9.16
C ARG A 45 4.12 0.74 -8.96
N VAL A 46 5.02 0.33 -8.07
CA VAL A 46 5.21 -1.09 -7.74
C VAL A 46 3.95 -1.70 -7.12
N PHE A 47 3.22 -0.94 -6.30
CA PHE A 47 1.92 -1.37 -5.79
C PHE A 47 0.91 -1.63 -6.91
N ASP A 48 0.80 -0.70 -7.86
CA ASP A 48 -0.10 -0.82 -9.01
C ASP A 48 0.29 -1.96 -9.96
N GLU A 49 1.59 -2.27 -10.09
CA GLU A 49 2.09 -3.39 -10.88
C GLU A 49 1.81 -4.76 -10.23
N ILE A 50 1.79 -4.84 -8.90
CA ILE A 50 1.56 -6.09 -8.15
C ILE A 50 0.06 -6.35 -7.92
N ALA A 51 -0.74 -5.30 -7.68
CA ALA A 51 -2.16 -5.41 -7.38
C ALA A 51 -2.96 -6.32 -8.35
N PRO A 52 -2.78 -6.26 -9.68
CA PRO A 52 -3.49 -7.12 -10.63
C PRO A 52 -3.20 -8.63 -10.48
N GLN A 53 -2.13 -9.00 -9.77
CA GLN A 53 -1.77 -10.40 -9.51
C GLN A 53 -2.62 -11.03 -8.39
N TYR A 54 -3.45 -10.23 -7.71
CA TYR A 54 -4.32 -10.62 -6.60
C TYR A 54 -5.75 -10.09 -6.81
N PRO A 55 -6.45 -10.50 -7.88
CA PRO A 55 -7.77 -9.96 -8.24
C PRO A 55 -8.85 -10.17 -7.17
N GLU A 56 -8.65 -11.12 -6.25
CA GLU A 56 -9.53 -11.42 -5.13
C GLU A 56 -9.41 -10.44 -3.96
N ILE A 57 -8.41 -9.55 -3.96
CA ILE A 57 -8.16 -8.55 -2.91
C ILE A 57 -8.48 -7.15 -3.45
N ALA A 58 -9.36 -6.43 -2.77
CA ALA A 58 -9.63 -5.03 -3.08
C ALA A 58 -8.39 -4.18 -2.79
N THR A 59 -8.09 -3.22 -3.67
CA THR A 59 -6.95 -2.33 -3.52
C THR A 59 -7.40 -0.88 -3.37
N ASN A 60 -6.62 -0.12 -2.61
CA ASN A 60 -6.82 1.31 -2.47
C ASN A 60 -5.47 2.00 -2.33
N HIS A 61 -5.38 3.25 -2.78
CA HIS A 61 -4.22 4.10 -2.56
C HIS A 61 -4.66 5.38 -1.87
N MET A 62 -3.89 5.82 -0.88
CA MET A 62 -4.13 7.07 -0.17
C MET A 62 -2.84 7.85 0.05
N ILE A 63 -2.94 9.18 -0.01
CA ILE A 63 -1.85 10.01 0.49
C ILE A 63 -1.77 9.87 2.01
N ILE A 64 -0.56 9.74 2.56
CA ILE A 64 -0.35 9.40 3.97
C ILE A 64 -1.07 10.36 4.93
N ASP A 65 -1.13 11.67 4.65
CA ASP A 65 -1.76 12.65 5.56
C ASP A 65 -3.28 12.42 5.68
N ILE A 66 -3.96 12.20 4.55
CA ILE A 66 -5.39 11.92 4.55
C ILE A 66 -5.67 10.49 5.01
N GLY A 67 -4.75 9.57 4.72
CA GLY A 67 -4.80 8.19 5.19
C GLY A 67 -4.79 8.08 6.71
N THR A 68 -3.89 8.80 7.37
CA THR A 68 -3.81 8.82 8.84
C THR A 68 -4.98 9.55 9.47
N ALA A 69 -5.43 10.67 8.90
CA ALA A 69 -6.64 11.37 9.36
C ALA A 69 -7.90 10.47 9.26
N ARG A 70 -8.04 9.72 8.16
CA ARG A 70 -9.12 8.73 8.02
C ARG A 70 -8.95 7.55 8.96
N MET A 71 -7.72 7.10 9.25
CA MET A 71 -7.49 6.02 10.20
C MET A 71 -7.91 6.43 11.62
N ALA A 72 -7.68 7.69 12.01
CA ALA A 72 -8.11 8.21 13.30
C ALA A 72 -9.64 8.37 13.41
N SER A 73 -10.30 8.79 12.33
CA SER A 73 -11.75 9.06 12.34
C SER A 73 -12.63 7.86 11.97
N ARG A 74 -12.12 6.96 11.12
CA ARG A 74 -12.82 5.82 10.53
C ARG A 74 -11.89 4.61 10.41
N PRO A 75 -11.35 4.09 11.53
CA PRO A 75 -10.38 2.99 11.50
C PRO A 75 -10.94 1.71 10.86
N THR A 76 -12.25 1.48 10.94
CA THR A 76 -12.94 0.32 10.36
C THR A 76 -12.95 0.31 8.84
N ASP A 77 -12.60 1.43 8.19
CA ASP A 77 -12.42 1.47 6.73
C ASP A 77 -11.12 0.77 6.29
N PHE A 78 -10.22 0.37 7.19
CA PHE A 78 -8.93 -0.25 6.86
C PHE A 78 -8.89 -1.73 7.27
N ASP A 79 -8.10 -2.52 6.52
CA ASP A 79 -7.88 -3.95 6.78
C ASP A 79 -6.37 -4.23 6.82
N VAL A 80 -5.71 -4.35 5.66
CA VAL A 80 -4.24 -4.34 5.58
C VAL A 80 -3.75 -3.00 5.05
N VAL A 81 -2.75 -2.41 5.70
CA VAL A 81 -2.10 -1.17 5.26
C VAL A 81 -0.62 -1.44 4.98
N VAL A 82 -0.13 -0.99 3.83
CA VAL A 82 1.27 -1.08 3.45
C VAL A 82 1.82 0.31 3.14
N THR A 83 3.00 0.64 3.68
CA THR A 83 3.61 1.97 3.57
C THR A 83 5.14 1.87 3.59
N PRO A 84 5.89 2.75 2.90
CA PRO A 84 7.35 2.80 3.00
C PRO A 84 7.81 3.36 4.34
N ASN A 85 9.03 3.01 4.77
CA ASN A 85 9.74 3.65 5.90
C ASN A 85 10.13 5.08 5.57
#